data_AF-A0A2N0NRW0-F1
#
_entry.id   AF-A0A2N0NRW0-F1
#
_cell.length_a   1.000
_cell.length_b   1.000
_cell.length_c   1.000
_cell.angle_alpha   90.00
_cell.angle_beta   90.00
_cell.angle_gamma   90.00
#
_symmetry.space_group_name_H-M   'P 1'
#
loop_
_entity.id
_entity.type
_entity.pdbx_description
1 polymer ?
#
loop_
_entity_poly.entity_id
_entity_poly.type
_entity_poly.pdbx_seq_one_letter_code
_entity_poly.pdbx_strand_id
1 'polypeptide(L)'
;MGRDFLKMTKEKFMQDGLERGPATRLADFAKKCKEKKLRSFSSYLSLSEVLAKYGYDSDGIDSIPLFSPPTYEIQDDNKIFKRCMEEVLGRLRTYGTLQPDSLEAMRNEYGAHSLKLPLFIM
;
A
#
# COMPACT_ATOMS: atom_id res chain seq x y z
N MET A 1 -0.26 7.03 17.29
CA MET A 1 -0.82 6.59 16.00
C MET A 1 -1.66 5.33 16.11
N GLY A 2 -1.14 4.11 16.34
CA GLY A 2 -1.98 2.90 16.32
C GLY A 2 -3.06 2.79 17.42
N ARG A 3 -2.81 3.29 18.64
CA ARG A 3 -3.80 3.24 19.75
C ARG A 3 -4.87 4.32 19.66
N ASP A 4 -4.64 5.39 18.91
CA ASP A 4 -5.58 6.50 18.79
C ASP A 4 -6.79 6.07 17.95
N PHE A 5 -6.55 5.22 16.95
CA PHE A 5 -7.61 4.52 16.20
C PHE A 5 -8.61 3.79 17.11
N LEU A 6 -8.13 3.16 18.19
CA LEU A 6 -9.00 2.44 19.13
C LEU A 6 -9.92 3.38 19.93
N LYS A 7 -9.62 4.68 19.98
CA LYS A 7 -10.45 5.71 20.65
C LYS A 7 -11.42 6.40 19.69
N MET A 8 -11.42 6.00 18.42
CA MET A 8 -12.25 6.63 17.41
C MET A 8 -13.71 6.18 17.54
N THR A 9 -14.61 7.11 17.29
CA THR A 9 -16.06 6.85 17.28
C THR A 9 -16.59 7.05 15.86
N LYS A 10 -17.80 6.56 15.63
CA LYS A 10 -18.49 6.75 14.35
C LYS A 10 -18.55 8.24 13.97
N GLU A 11 -18.84 9.11 14.93
CA GLU A 11 -18.99 10.56 14.72
C GLU A 11 -17.67 11.20 14.31
N LYS A 12 -16.55 10.78 14.91
CA LYS A 12 -15.22 11.27 14.51
C LYS A 12 -14.86 10.83 13.11
N PHE A 13 -15.12 9.56 12.77
CA PHE A 13 -14.93 9.09 11.39
C PHE A 13 -15.79 9.87 10.38
N MET A 14 -17.02 10.25 10.76
CA MET A 14 -17.86 11.08 9.91
C MET A 14 -17.35 12.53 9.81
N GLN A 15 -16.82 13.11 10.89
CA GLN A 15 -16.15 14.42 10.87
C GLN A 15 -14.91 14.42 9.98
N ASP A 16 -14.20 13.29 9.94
CA ASP A 16 -13.05 13.07 9.06
C ASP A 16 -13.45 12.76 7.60
N GLY A 17 -14.75 12.79 7.27
CA GLY A 17 -15.27 12.69 5.91
C GLY A 17 -15.75 11.30 5.48
N LEU A 18 -15.78 10.30 6.37
CA LEU A 18 -16.34 8.99 6.01
C LEU A 18 -17.86 9.01 6.00
N GLU A 19 -18.44 8.35 4.99
CA GLU A 19 -19.86 8.07 4.96
C GLU A 19 -20.29 7.20 6.15
N ARG A 20 -21.59 7.29 6.51
CA ARG A 20 -22.18 6.61 7.67
C ARG A 20 -21.88 5.10 7.71
N GLY A 21 -21.91 4.43 6.56
CA GLY A 21 -21.66 2.98 6.47
C GLY A 21 -20.23 2.61 6.86
N PRO A 22 -19.21 3.10 6.14
CA PRO A 22 -17.80 2.93 6.50
C PRO A 22 -17.48 3.38 7.93
N ALA A 23 -17.97 4.55 8.37
CA ALA A 23 -17.74 5.07 9.71
C ALA A 23 -18.26 4.13 10.80
N THR A 24 -19.46 3.56 10.63
CA THR A 24 -20.00 2.56 11.56
C THR A 24 -19.13 1.31 11.60
N ARG A 25 -18.75 0.74 10.44
CA ARG A 25 -17.95 -0.48 10.38
C ARG A 25 -16.58 -0.32 11.06
N LEU A 26 -15.92 0.82 10.87
CA LEU A 26 -14.63 1.10 11.50
C LEU A 26 -14.73 1.30 13.01
N ALA A 27 -15.78 1.98 13.49
CA ALA A 27 -16.02 2.16 14.92
C ALA A 27 -16.26 0.81 15.62
N ASP A 28 -17.07 -0.06 15.02
CA ASP A 28 -17.32 -1.42 15.54
C ASP A 28 -16.05 -2.27 15.53
N PHE A 29 -15.23 -2.16 14.48
CA PHE A 29 -13.94 -2.82 14.41
C PHE A 29 -12.98 -2.33 15.51
N ALA A 30 -12.85 -1.02 15.71
CA ALA A 30 -12.03 -0.44 16.76
C ALA A 30 -12.46 -0.91 18.17
N LYS A 31 -13.77 -1.00 18.41
CA LYS A 31 -14.34 -1.55 19.66
C LYS A 31 -13.98 -3.03 19.83
N LYS A 32 -14.17 -3.85 18.79
CA LYS A 32 -13.79 -5.27 18.79
C LYS A 32 -12.30 -5.49 19.07
N CYS A 33 -11.43 -4.62 18.54
CA CYS A 33 -9.99 -4.63 18.79
C CYS A 33 -9.59 -4.24 20.22
N LYS A 34 -10.44 -3.47 20.94
CA LYS A 34 -10.25 -3.19 22.38
C LYS A 34 -10.66 -4.37 23.25
N GLU A 35 -11.79 -4.99 22.93
CA GLU A 35 -12.39 -6.08 23.71
C GLU A 35 -11.63 -7.38 23.53
N LYS A 36 -11.37 -7.76 22.27
CA LYS A 36 -10.47 -8.86 21.98
C LYS A 36 -9.07 -8.26 22.03
N LYS A 37 -8.25 -8.64 23.03
CA LYS A 37 -6.79 -8.47 22.94
C LYS A 37 -6.31 -9.29 21.74
N LEU A 38 -6.43 -8.72 20.55
CA LEU A 38 -5.88 -9.31 19.34
C LEU A 38 -4.40 -9.43 19.63
N ARG A 39 -3.91 -10.69 19.65
CA ARG A 39 -2.49 -10.99 19.77
C ARG A 39 -1.76 -10.06 18.80
N SER A 40 -0.85 -9.24 19.33
CA SER A 40 -0.18 -8.25 18.50
C SER A 40 0.57 -8.99 17.40
N PHE A 41 0.56 -8.46 16.18
CA PHE A 41 1.34 -9.07 15.09
C PHE A 41 2.83 -9.20 15.44
N SER A 42 3.34 -8.30 16.29
CA SER A 42 4.70 -8.36 16.85
C SER A 42 4.97 -9.53 17.81
N SER A 43 3.93 -10.20 18.31
CA SER A 43 4.07 -11.35 19.22
C SER A 43 4.04 -12.70 18.50
N TYR A 44 3.87 -12.68 17.17
CA TYR A 44 4.09 -13.86 16.33
C TYR A 44 5.60 -13.98 16.07
N LEU A 45 6.11 -15.20 16.12
CA LEU A 45 7.54 -15.50 15.98
C LEU A 45 7.97 -15.57 14.52
N SER A 46 7.02 -15.79 13.60
CA SER A 46 7.27 -15.88 12.17
C SER A 46 6.07 -15.40 11.34
N LEU A 47 6.33 -15.05 10.09
CA LEU A 47 5.29 -14.77 9.10
C LEU A 47 4.40 -16.01 8.86
N SER A 48 4.98 -17.21 8.88
CA SER A 48 4.22 -18.46 8.73
C SER A 48 3.18 -18.67 9.83
N GLU A 49 3.51 -18.31 11.08
CA GLU A 49 2.56 -18.38 12.20
C GLU A 49 1.38 -17.40 12.01
N VAL A 50 1.63 -16.24 11.41
CA VAL A 50 0.58 -15.27 11.06
C VAL A 50 -0.29 -15.83 9.94
N LEU A 51 0.31 -16.35 8.87
CA LEU A 51 -0.40 -16.87 7.68
C LEU A 51 -1.31 -18.05 8.01
N ALA A 52 -0.82 -19.02 8.81
CA ALA A 52 -1.61 -20.17 9.24
C ALA A 52 -2.88 -19.76 10.02
N LYS A 53 -2.85 -18.67 10.80
CA LYS A 53 -4.04 -18.15 11.49
C LYS A 53 -5.15 -17.71 10.53
N TYR A 54 -4.78 -17.29 9.32
CA TYR A 54 -5.72 -16.87 8.29
C TYR A 54 -6.02 -17.97 7.27
N GLY A 55 -5.61 -19.23 7.54
CA GLY A 55 -5.85 -20.38 6.66
C GLY A 55 -4.91 -20.46 5.46
N TYR A 56 -3.73 -19.84 5.56
CA TYR A 56 -2.67 -19.97 4.57
C TYR A 56 -1.62 -20.94 5.13
N ASP A 57 -1.81 -22.22 4.82
CA ASP A 57 -1.16 -23.34 5.50
C ASP A 57 0.15 -23.81 4.81
N SER A 58 0.57 -23.17 3.71
CA SER A 58 1.62 -23.70 2.84
C SER A 58 2.76 -22.72 2.55
N ASP A 59 3.90 -23.31 2.19
CA ASP A 59 5.23 -22.74 1.95
C ASP A 59 5.35 -21.69 0.81
N GLY A 60 4.25 -21.05 0.40
CA GLY A 60 4.24 -20.13 -0.74
C GLY A 60 3.06 -19.15 -0.74
N ILE A 61 3.30 -17.98 -1.31
CA ILE A 61 2.29 -16.92 -1.51
C ILE A 61 1.36 -17.19 -2.70
N ASP A 62 1.47 -18.35 -3.34
CA ASP A 62 0.75 -18.72 -4.57
C ASP A 62 -0.77 -18.80 -4.37
N SER A 63 -1.22 -18.99 -3.12
CA SER A 63 -2.63 -18.98 -2.73
C SER A 63 -3.18 -17.57 -2.46
N ILE A 64 -2.33 -16.54 -2.40
CA ILE A 64 -2.76 -15.15 -2.30
C ILE A 64 -3.28 -14.73 -3.68
N PRO A 65 -4.55 -14.32 -3.80
CA PRO A 65 -5.07 -13.82 -5.06
C PRO A 65 -4.22 -12.63 -5.53
N LEU A 66 -3.59 -12.76 -6.70
CA LEU A 66 -2.91 -11.64 -7.33
C LEU A 66 -3.96 -10.57 -7.65
N PHE A 67 -3.76 -9.37 -7.11
CA PHE A 67 -4.57 -8.24 -7.50
C PHE A 67 -4.40 -8.03 -9.01
N SER A 68 -5.48 -8.24 -9.76
CA SER A 68 -5.53 -7.93 -11.18
C SER A 68 -6.12 -6.53 -11.30
N PRO A 69 -5.30 -5.47 -11.42
CA PRO A 69 -5.82 -4.13 -11.64
C PRO A 69 -6.63 -4.12 -12.94
N PRO A 70 -7.68 -3.30 -13.03
CA PRO A 70 -8.31 -3.04 -14.32
C PRO A 70 -7.26 -2.50 -15.28
N THR A 71 -7.16 -3.11 -16.46
CA THR A 71 -6.32 -2.63 -17.54
C THR A 71 -7.08 -1.58 -18.33
N TYR A 72 -6.40 -0.48 -18.64
CA TYR A 72 -6.89 0.54 -19.55
C TYR A 72 -6.04 0.51 -20.80
N GLU A 73 -6.67 0.37 -21.96
CA GLU A 73 -5.96 0.46 -23.22
C GLU A 73 -5.55 1.92 -23.45
N ILE A 74 -4.24 2.13 -23.56
CA ILE A 74 -3.68 3.40 -23.98
C ILE A 74 -3.30 3.22 -25.44
N GLN A 75 -3.84 4.06 -26.33
CA GLN A 75 -3.50 4.01 -27.74
C GLN A 75 -2.02 4.36 -27.94
N ASP A 76 -1.33 3.57 -28.77
CA ASP A 76 0.10 3.76 -29.04
C ASP A 76 0.42 5.12 -29.67
N ASP A 77 -0.54 5.79 -30.32
CA ASP A 77 -0.39 7.12 -30.89
C ASP A 77 -0.63 8.27 -29.89
N ASN A 78 -0.99 7.96 -28.64
CA ASN A 78 -1.22 8.95 -27.59
C ASN A 78 0.06 9.75 -27.31
N LYS A 79 0.04 11.03 -27.67
CA LYS A 79 1.18 11.95 -27.55
C LYS A 79 1.67 12.12 -26.12
N ILE A 80 0.77 12.07 -25.13
CA ILE A 80 1.12 12.20 -23.71
C ILE A 80 1.85 10.94 -23.25
N PHE A 81 1.34 9.77 -23.62
CA PHE A 81 1.96 8.49 -23.30
C PHE A 81 3.35 8.35 -23.93
N LYS A 82 3.49 8.67 -25.23
CA LYS A 82 4.80 8.67 -25.91
C LYS A 82 5.82 9.56 -25.21
N ARG A 83 5.43 10.79 -24.88
CA ARG A 83 6.32 11.75 -24.19
C ARG A 83 6.72 11.24 -22.81
N CYS A 84 5.78 10.66 -22.06
CA CYS A 84 6.06 10.03 -20.76
C CYS A 84 7.08 8.90 -20.89
N MET A 85 6.90 8.01 -21.88
CA MET A 85 7.82 6.90 -22.13
C MET A 85 9.20 7.37 -22.57
N GLU A 86 9.28 8.39 -23.43
CA GLU A 86 10.54 9.03 -23.83
C GLU A 86 11.28 9.62 -22.63
N GLU A 87 10.57 10.25 -21.70
CA GLU A 87 11.15 10.80 -20.48
C GLU A 87 11.69 9.70 -19.55
N VAL A 88 10.91 8.64 -19.31
CA VAL A 88 11.32 7.50 -18.50
C VAL A 88 12.55 6.83 -19.10
N LEU A 89 12.53 6.55 -20.41
CA LEU A 89 13.67 5.96 -21.12
C LEU A 89 14.90 6.88 -21.12
N GLY A 90 14.69 8.20 -21.24
CA GLY A 90 15.75 9.19 -21.14
C GLY A 90 16.43 9.15 -19.78
N ARG A 91 15.64 9.14 -18.69
CA ARG A 91 16.16 9.00 -17.32
C ARG A 91 16.93 7.69 -17.14
N LEU A 92 16.37 6.57 -17.60
CA LEU A 92 17.02 5.25 -17.53
C LEU A 92 18.38 5.21 -18.24
N ARG A 93 18.51 5.86 -19.40
CA ARG A 93 19.79 5.95 -20.11
C ARG A 93 20.83 6.75 -19.33
N THR A 94 20.42 7.87 -18.73
CA THR A 94 21.30 8.66 -17.86
C THR A 94 21.75 7.86 -16.64
N TYR A 95 20.92 6.96 -16.13
CA TYR A 95 21.26 6.08 -15.00
C TYR A 95 22.19 4.92 -15.39
N GLY A 96 22.09 4.38 -16.61
CA GLY A 96 22.96 3.30 -17.10
C GLY A 96 24.45 3.67 -17.17
N THR A 97 24.77 4.96 -17.14
CA THR A 97 26.14 5.51 -17.12
C THR A 97 26.66 5.84 -15.71
N LEU A 98 25.87 5.64 -14.64
CA LEU A 98 26.29 5.97 -13.28
C LEU A 98 27.02 4.81 -12.58
N GLN A 99 27.99 5.16 -11.73
CA GLN A 99 28.78 4.19 -10.95
C GLN A 99 27.90 3.36 -10.00
N PRO A 100 28.26 2.09 -9.72
CA PRO A 100 27.47 1.15 -8.91
C PRO A 100 26.98 1.69 -7.56
N ASP A 101 27.75 2.55 -6.91
CA ASP A 101 27.50 3.04 -5.55
C ASP A 101 26.37 4.10 -5.49
N SER A 102 26.03 4.70 -6.63
CA SER A 102 24.95 5.68 -6.76
C SER A 102 23.55 5.05 -6.76
N LEU A 103 23.45 3.73 -6.99
CA LEU A 103 22.18 3.00 -7.09
C LEU A 103 21.47 2.89 -5.73
N GLU A 104 22.20 2.75 -4.63
CA GLU A 104 21.61 2.61 -3.29
C GLU A 104 21.03 3.94 -2.77
N ALA A 105 21.74 5.05 -3.00
CA ALA A 105 21.24 6.39 -2.67
C ALA A 105 19.98 6.75 -3.47
N MET A 106 19.93 6.42 -4.76
CA MET A 106 18.75 6.67 -5.60
C MET A 106 17.59 5.71 -5.34
N ARG A 107 17.84 4.45 -4.93
CA ARG A 107 16.76 3.52 -4.52
C ARG A 107 15.97 4.08 -3.33
N ASN A 108 16.67 4.72 -2.39
CA ASN A 108 16.04 5.41 -1.27
C ASN A 108 15.27 6.66 -1.71
N GLU A 109 15.75 7.38 -2.74
CA GLU A 109 15.06 8.55 -3.27
C GLU A 109 13.76 8.19 -4.01
N TYR A 110 13.74 7.10 -4.80
CA TYR A 110 12.52 6.57 -5.41
C TYR A 110 11.51 6.10 -4.36
N GLY A 111 11.95 5.37 -3.32
CA GLY A 111 11.08 5.01 -2.19
C GLY A 111 10.45 6.23 -1.51
N ALA A 112 11.22 7.31 -1.36
CA ALA A 112 10.73 8.57 -0.80
C ALA A 112 9.79 9.34 -1.76
N HIS A 113 10.02 9.28 -3.07
CA HIS A 113 9.15 9.92 -4.07
C HIS A 113 7.83 9.15 -4.27
N SER A 114 7.85 7.83 -4.25
CA SER A 114 6.64 6.98 -4.27
C SER A 114 5.76 7.22 -3.04
N LEU A 115 6.34 7.54 -1.88
CA LEU A 115 5.62 7.95 -0.66
C LEU A 115 5.09 9.40 -0.71
N LYS A 116 5.54 10.23 -1.68
CA LYS A 116 5.21 11.65 -1.79
C LYS A 116 4.33 12.01 -2.99
N LEU A 117 3.96 11.06 -3.86
CA LEU A 117 2.93 11.29 -4.87
C LEU A 117 1.57 11.42 -4.18
N PRO A 118 0.98 12.63 -4.13
CA PRO A 118 -0.28 12.86 -3.47
C PRO A 118 -1.42 12.37 -4.37
N LEU A 119 -2.39 11.65 -3.78
CA LEU A 119 -3.82 11.84 -4.04
C LEU A 119 -4.27 12.04 -5.51
N PHE A 120 -3.76 11.27 -6.47
CA PHE A 120 -4.28 11.25 -7.85
C PHE A 120 -4.70 9.85 -8.30
N ILE A 121 -5.25 9.06 -7.38
CA ILE A 121 -6.20 8.00 -7.70
C ILE A 121 -7.25 7.99 -6.58
N MET A 122 -8.19 8.93 -6.64
CA MET A 122 -9.54 8.79 -6.09
C MET A 122 -10.50 9.56 -7.00
#